data_AF-A0A2Z3H897-F1
#
_entry.id   AF-A0A2Z3H897-F1
#
_cell.length_a   1.000
_cell.length_b   1.000
_cell.length_c   1.000
_cell.angle_alpha   90.00
_cell.angle_beta   90.00
_cell.angle_gamma   90.00
#
_symmetry.space_group_name_H-M   'P 1'
#
loop_
_entity.id
_entity.type
_entity.pdbx_description
1 polymer ?
#
loop_
_entity_poly.entity_id
_entity_poly.type
_entity_poly.pdbx_seq_one_letter_code
_entity_poly.pdbx_strand_id
1 'polypeptide(L)'
;MHRLFRSERLRTIEGREPTIVPEPPPDHAARRWKAVKRLRRAEPERAVRAVDAADRVSPVVRGFIDGREFDGLRDADDRFASVLEAFRGGEYLWVAWEALRKVRLAPAEALLDQLYRPATLTLRDGTTFDVHLPLVYPASYRADGTFALGLETDHVCPDNGPTRCVGAKLLLVGDEDEIPLSECRLIEVK
;
A
#
# COMPACT_ATOMS: atom_id res chain seq x y z
N MET A 1 -13.14 -15.08 -5.93
CA MET A 1 -13.95 -13.87 -5.67
C MET A 1 -14.36 -13.64 -4.21
N HIS A 2 -15.13 -14.54 -3.55
CA HIS A 2 -15.69 -14.27 -2.20
C HIS A 2 -14.64 -13.86 -1.13
N ARG A 3 -13.48 -14.53 -1.10
CA ARG A 3 -12.38 -14.20 -0.17
C ARG A 3 -11.74 -12.84 -0.45
N LEU A 4 -11.68 -12.41 -1.72
CA LEU A 4 -11.14 -11.10 -2.10
C LEU A 4 -12.01 -9.99 -1.54
N PHE A 5 -13.33 -10.04 -1.80
CA PHE A 5 -14.27 -9.04 -1.28
C PHE A 5 -14.38 -9.04 0.24
N ARG A 6 -14.20 -10.20 0.90
CA ARG A 6 -14.06 -10.24 2.35
C ARG A 6 -12.86 -9.40 2.82
N SER A 7 -11.70 -9.57 2.20
CA SER A 7 -10.47 -8.81 2.53
C SER A 7 -10.68 -7.31 2.30
N GLU A 8 -11.36 -6.94 1.21
CA GLU A 8 -11.70 -5.53 0.95
C GLU A 8 -12.64 -4.94 2.01
N ARG A 9 -13.65 -5.70 2.46
CA ARG A 9 -14.54 -5.28 3.55
C ARG A 9 -13.78 -5.11 4.86
N LEU A 10 -12.81 -5.97 5.15
CA LEU A 10 -11.91 -5.80 6.30
C LEU A 10 -11.12 -4.49 6.21
N ARG A 11 -10.56 -4.18 5.04
CA ARG A 11 -9.78 -2.97 4.78
C ARG A 11 -10.61 -1.68 4.93
N THR A 12 -11.79 -1.64 4.31
CA THR A 12 -12.58 -0.40 4.13
C THR A 12 -13.74 -0.26 5.11
N ILE A 13 -14.62 -1.25 5.19
CA ILE A 13 -15.89 -1.15 5.91
C ILE A 13 -15.70 -1.42 7.40
N GLU A 14 -15.06 -2.54 7.74
CA GLU A 14 -14.82 -2.92 9.13
C GLU A 14 -13.60 -2.19 9.71
N GLY A 15 -12.69 -1.78 8.83
CA GLY A 15 -11.44 -1.16 9.23
C GLY A 15 -10.63 -2.03 10.18
N ARG A 16 -10.54 -3.33 9.91
CA ARG A 16 -9.78 -4.25 10.76
C ARG A 16 -8.28 -3.90 10.71
N GLU A 17 -7.59 -4.10 11.83
CA GLU A 17 -6.12 -4.04 11.87
C GLU A 17 -5.55 -5.09 10.91
N PRO A 18 -4.66 -4.69 9.98
CA PRO A 18 -4.03 -5.65 9.10
C PRO A 18 -3.12 -6.57 9.90
N THR A 19 -2.94 -7.79 9.41
CA THR A 19 -1.80 -8.60 9.83
C THR A 19 -0.54 -7.97 9.24
N ILE A 20 0.40 -7.53 10.09
CA ILE A 20 1.62 -6.86 9.65
C ILE A 20 2.74 -7.90 9.53
N VAL A 21 3.39 -7.92 8.38
CA VAL A 21 4.53 -8.79 8.06
C VAL A 21 5.78 -7.93 7.90
N PRO A 22 6.91 -8.29 8.52
CA PRO A 22 7.18 -9.51 9.30
C PRO A 22 6.62 -9.42 10.73
N GLU A 23 6.65 -10.55 11.45
CA GLU A 23 6.40 -10.59 12.89
C GLU A 23 7.73 -10.65 13.68
N PRO A 24 7.89 -9.85 14.76
CA PRO A 24 6.97 -8.81 15.22
C PRO A 24 6.89 -7.61 14.25
N PRO A 25 5.76 -6.86 14.24
CA PRO A 25 5.59 -5.72 13.34
C PRO A 25 6.69 -4.67 13.49
N PRO A 26 7.30 -4.18 12.39
CA PRO A 26 8.24 -3.07 12.44
C PRO A 26 7.60 -1.80 13.01
N ASP A 27 8.41 -1.00 13.72
CA ASP A 27 7.97 0.21 14.41
C ASP A 27 7.26 1.21 13.49
N HIS A 28 7.78 1.43 12.28
CA HIS A 28 7.16 2.34 11.31
C HIS A 28 5.78 1.85 10.87
N ALA A 29 5.63 0.55 10.58
CA ALA A 29 4.35 -0.04 10.18
C ALA A 29 3.30 0.07 11.31
N ALA A 30 3.69 -0.24 12.54
CA ALA A 30 2.82 -0.10 13.70
C ALA A 30 2.40 1.37 13.95
N ARG A 31 3.31 2.33 13.75
CA ARG A 31 3.04 3.78 13.86
C ARG A 31 2.12 4.27 12.74
N ARG A 32 2.24 3.77 11.52
CA ARG A 32 1.29 4.05 10.44
C ARG A 32 -0.10 3.52 10.73
N TRP A 33 -0.20 2.30 11.29
CA TRP A 33 -1.50 1.80 11.72
C TRP A 33 -2.10 2.65 12.86
N LYS A 34 -1.25 3.13 13.79
CA LYS A 34 -1.67 4.11 14.78
C LYS A 34 -2.23 5.38 14.12
N ALA A 35 -1.60 5.91 13.07
CA ALA A 35 -2.13 7.06 12.32
C ALA A 35 -3.53 6.77 11.73
N VAL A 36 -3.72 5.61 11.11
CA VAL A 36 -5.04 5.17 10.61
C VAL A 36 -6.09 5.16 11.73
N LYS A 37 -5.76 4.64 12.92
CA LYS A 37 -6.65 4.66 14.09
C LYS A 37 -7.01 6.07 14.54
N ARG A 38 -6.06 7.02 14.48
CA ARG A 38 -6.28 8.44 14.84
C ARG A 38 -7.22 9.14 13.85
N LEU A 39 -7.02 8.91 12.54
CA LEU A 39 -7.90 9.46 11.50
C LEU A 39 -9.35 8.98 11.68
N ARG A 40 -9.56 7.71 12.02
CA ARG A 40 -10.91 7.18 12.29
C ARG A 40 -11.60 7.79 13.52
N ARG A 41 -10.83 8.36 14.44
CA ARG A 41 -11.34 9.08 15.61
C ARG A 41 -11.46 10.58 15.36
N ALA A 42 -11.31 11.02 14.11
CA ALA A 42 -11.26 12.43 13.73
C ALA A 42 -10.17 13.21 14.49
N GLU A 43 -8.98 12.61 14.68
CA GLU A 43 -7.82 13.22 15.33
C GLU A 43 -6.66 13.45 14.32
N PRO A 44 -6.81 14.32 13.31
CA PRO A 44 -5.84 14.46 12.20
C PRO A 44 -4.44 14.87 12.66
N GLU A 45 -4.30 15.84 13.57
CA GLU A 45 -2.99 16.25 14.10
C GLU A 45 -2.25 15.12 14.82
N ARG A 46 -2.99 14.23 15.52
CA ARG A 46 -2.41 13.05 16.17
C ARG A 46 -2.00 12.00 15.14
N ALA A 47 -2.68 11.96 13.99
CA ALA A 47 -2.29 11.13 12.86
C ALA A 47 -0.99 11.64 12.23
N VAL A 48 -0.86 12.94 12.00
CA VAL A 48 0.39 13.58 11.51
C VAL A 48 1.56 13.20 12.42
N ARG A 49 1.43 13.42 13.75
CA ARG A 49 2.50 13.04 14.70
C ARG A 49 2.88 11.55 14.64
N ALA A 50 1.94 10.68 14.33
CA ALA A 50 2.19 9.25 14.19
C ALA A 50 2.87 8.90 12.86
N VAL A 51 2.49 9.57 11.76
CA VAL A 51 3.16 9.49 10.46
C VAL A 51 4.60 10.01 10.57
N ASP A 52 4.83 11.20 11.13
CA ASP A 52 6.19 11.74 11.31
C ASP A 52 7.07 10.79 12.13
N ALA A 53 6.49 10.18 13.17
CA ALA A 53 7.18 9.19 13.97
C ALA A 53 7.46 7.90 13.19
N ALA A 54 6.59 7.51 12.26
CA ALA A 54 6.84 6.38 11.37
C ALA A 54 7.94 6.71 10.36
N ASP A 55 7.92 7.89 9.74
CA ASP A 55 8.89 8.33 8.73
C ASP A 55 10.30 8.38 9.30
N ARG A 56 10.46 8.93 10.52
CA ARG A 56 11.76 8.97 11.24
C ARG A 56 12.45 7.62 11.44
N VAL A 57 11.70 6.53 11.39
CA VAL A 57 12.23 5.16 11.59
C VAL A 57 11.93 4.25 10.40
N SER A 58 11.40 4.79 9.31
CA SER A 58 11.16 4.03 8.08
C SER A 58 12.50 3.81 7.38
N PRO A 59 12.84 2.57 7.00
CA PRO A 59 14.06 2.33 6.25
C PRO A 59 13.92 2.90 4.83
N VAL A 60 15.01 3.46 4.30
CA VAL A 60 15.12 3.75 2.87
C VAL A 60 15.38 2.42 2.16
N VAL A 61 14.46 2.00 1.31
CA VAL A 61 14.61 0.78 0.51
C VAL A 61 15.13 1.12 -0.89
N ARG A 62 15.97 0.24 -1.42
CA ARG A 62 16.58 0.37 -2.75
C ARG A 62 16.29 -0.88 -3.56
N GLY A 63 16.38 -0.79 -4.88
CA GLY A 63 15.96 -1.93 -5.68
C GLY A 63 15.83 -1.65 -7.16
N PHE A 64 14.95 -2.43 -7.80
CA PHE A 64 14.57 -2.24 -9.19
C PHE A 64 13.06 -2.34 -9.37
N ILE A 65 12.50 -1.51 -10.25
CA ILE A 65 11.14 -1.66 -10.80
C ILE A 65 11.30 -1.90 -12.30
N ASP A 66 10.85 -3.06 -12.78
CA ASP A 66 10.94 -3.46 -14.19
C ASP A 66 12.34 -3.26 -14.79
N GLY A 67 13.37 -3.54 -13.98
CA GLY A 67 14.78 -3.41 -14.34
C GLY A 67 15.39 -2.02 -14.18
N ARG A 68 14.59 -0.99 -13.85
CA ARG A 68 15.08 0.37 -13.56
C ARG A 68 15.42 0.50 -12.09
N GLU A 69 16.63 0.98 -11.78
CA GLU A 69 17.08 1.12 -10.40
C GLU A 69 16.34 2.25 -9.68
N PHE A 70 16.07 2.05 -8.39
CA PHE A 70 15.60 3.10 -7.49
C PHE A 70 16.41 3.08 -6.19
N ASP A 71 16.58 4.24 -5.58
CA ASP A 71 17.29 4.44 -4.31
C ASP A 71 16.38 4.88 -3.15
N GLY A 72 15.08 5.07 -3.43
CA GLY A 72 14.00 5.25 -2.47
C GLY A 72 12.68 4.74 -3.06
N LEU A 73 11.82 4.17 -2.21
CA LEU A 73 10.49 3.73 -2.61
C LEU A 73 9.51 3.91 -1.45
N ARG A 74 8.36 4.52 -1.74
CA ARG A 74 7.24 4.59 -0.83
C ARG A 74 5.91 4.70 -1.58
N ASP A 75 4.82 4.31 -0.93
CA ASP A 75 3.47 4.71 -1.38
C ASP A 75 3.27 6.23 -1.14
N ALA A 76 2.58 6.89 -2.08
CA ALA A 76 2.29 8.33 -2.02
C ALA A 76 1.37 8.71 -0.86
N ASP A 77 0.53 7.78 -0.37
CA ASP A 77 -0.32 7.99 0.79
C ASP A 77 0.47 7.70 2.08
N ASP A 78 0.54 8.70 2.97
CA ASP A 78 1.34 8.65 4.21
C ASP A 78 0.91 7.53 5.17
N ARG A 79 -0.32 7.04 5.05
CA ARG A 79 -0.83 5.91 5.83
C ARG A 79 -0.14 4.61 5.44
N PHE A 80 0.31 4.50 4.20
CA PHE A 80 0.90 3.27 3.66
C PHE A 80 2.40 3.42 3.45
N ALA A 81 2.87 4.51 2.85
CA ALA A 81 4.26 4.87 2.58
C ALA A 81 5.29 3.71 2.61
N SER A 82 5.71 3.29 3.81
CA SER A 82 6.69 2.22 4.05
C SER A 82 6.16 0.77 3.98
N VAL A 83 4.89 0.53 3.63
CA VAL A 83 4.27 -0.80 3.56
C VAL A 83 3.50 -0.99 2.26
N LEU A 84 3.46 -2.23 1.78
CA LEU A 84 2.62 -2.69 0.68
C LEU A 84 1.38 -3.40 1.24
N GLU A 85 0.20 -2.97 0.81
CA GLU A 85 -1.06 -3.67 1.13
C GLU A 85 -1.22 -4.94 0.27
N ALA A 86 -1.74 -6.01 0.86
CA ALA A 86 -2.07 -7.23 0.14
C ALA A 86 -3.29 -7.97 0.71
N PHE A 87 -3.95 -8.76 -0.13
CA PHE A 87 -5.04 -9.64 0.26
C PHE A 87 -4.70 -11.10 0.05
N ARG A 88 -4.84 -11.91 1.10
CA ARG A 88 -4.51 -13.33 1.07
C ARG A 88 -5.59 -14.14 1.74
N GLY A 89 -6.27 -15.00 1.00
CA GLY A 89 -7.18 -15.99 1.61
C GLY A 89 -8.38 -15.42 2.40
N GLY A 90 -8.70 -14.13 2.29
CA GLY A 90 -9.70 -13.47 3.15
C GLY A 90 -9.12 -12.58 4.24
N GLU A 91 -7.80 -12.50 4.33
CA GLU A 91 -7.04 -11.65 5.24
C GLU A 91 -6.53 -10.39 4.54
N TYR A 92 -6.39 -9.32 5.33
CA TYR A 92 -5.81 -8.06 4.92
C TYR A 92 -4.44 -7.90 5.58
N LEU A 93 -3.42 -7.72 4.74
CA LEU A 93 -2.02 -7.73 5.12
C LEU A 93 -1.39 -6.36 4.83
N TRP A 94 -0.47 -5.96 5.69
CA TRP A 94 0.55 -4.95 5.41
C TRP A 94 1.92 -5.63 5.42
N VAL A 95 2.64 -5.57 4.31
CA VAL A 95 4.00 -6.11 4.21
C VAL A 95 4.96 -4.95 4.16
N ALA A 96 5.88 -4.86 5.13
CA ALA A 96 6.89 -3.82 5.16
C ALA A 96 7.84 -3.95 3.94
N TRP A 97 8.17 -2.83 3.29
CA TRP A 97 8.97 -2.86 2.06
C TRP A 97 10.33 -3.52 2.26
N GLU A 98 10.98 -3.29 3.40
CA GLU A 98 12.27 -3.86 3.72
C GLU A 98 12.24 -5.37 3.94
N ALA A 99 11.08 -5.96 4.23
CA ALA A 99 10.94 -7.41 4.36
C ALA A 99 10.67 -8.10 3.02
N LEU A 100 10.28 -7.35 1.99
CA LEU A 100 10.12 -7.88 0.64
C LEU A 100 11.49 -8.09 0.00
N ARG A 101 11.59 -9.16 -0.78
CA ARG A 101 12.67 -9.41 -1.75
C ARG A 101 12.16 -9.17 -3.16
N LYS A 102 10.95 -9.63 -3.45
CA LYS A 102 10.35 -9.60 -4.79
C LYS A 102 8.84 -9.45 -4.72
N VAL A 103 8.28 -8.61 -5.59
CA VAL A 103 6.84 -8.48 -5.86
C VAL A 103 6.65 -8.69 -7.36
N ARG A 104 5.94 -9.75 -7.75
CA ARG A 104 5.66 -10.04 -9.15
C ARG A 104 4.16 -9.96 -9.39
N LEU A 105 3.73 -8.98 -10.17
CA LEU A 105 2.34 -8.81 -10.55
C LEU A 105 2.05 -9.68 -11.78
N ALA A 106 0.89 -10.32 -11.80
CA ALA A 106 0.42 -11.04 -12.99
C ALA A 106 0.05 -10.03 -14.10
N PRO A 107 0.07 -10.44 -15.38
CA PRO A 107 -0.48 -9.63 -16.47
C PRO A 107 -1.95 -9.26 -16.25
N ALA A 108 -2.42 -8.27 -17.00
CA ALA A 108 -3.83 -7.91 -17.03
C ALA A 108 -4.66 -8.76 -17.96
N GLU A 109 -5.62 -9.48 -17.38
CA GLU A 109 -6.48 -10.41 -18.11
C GLU A 109 -7.96 -10.04 -17.97
N ALA A 110 -8.35 -9.38 -16.89
CA ALA A 110 -9.72 -8.93 -16.64
C ALA A 110 -9.80 -7.49 -16.13
N LEU A 111 -10.98 -6.87 -16.31
CA LEU A 111 -11.26 -5.52 -15.80
C LEU A 111 -11.06 -5.42 -14.28
N LEU A 112 -11.43 -6.48 -13.54
CA LEU A 112 -11.28 -6.51 -12.08
C LEU A 112 -9.80 -6.42 -11.67
N ASP A 113 -8.88 -6.84 -12.52
CA ASP A 113 -7.46 -6.79 -12.21
C ASP A 113 -6.94 -5.35 -12.13
N GLN A 114 -7.66 -4.37 -12.70
CA GLN A 114 -7.34 -2.95 -12.51
C GLN A 114 -7.57 -2.47 -11.08
N LEU A 115 -8.39 -3.18 -10.31
CA LEU A 115 -8.66 -2.89 -8.92
C LEU A 115 -7.93 -3.85 -7.99
N TYR A 116 -7.81 -5.13 -8.38
CA TYR A 116 -7.21 -6.18 -7.56
C TYR A 116 -6.37 -7.13 -8.41
N ARG A 117 -5.05 -6.94 -8.37
CA ARG A 117 -4.13 -7.68 -9.24
C ARG A 117 -3.60 -8.95 -8.57
N PRO A 118 -3.73 -10.14 -9.16
CA PRO A 118 -3.00 -11.31 -8.67
C PRO A 118 -1.49 -11.04 -8.67
N ALA A 119 -0.81 -11.39 -7.59
CA ALA A 119 0.63 -11.21 -7.46
C ALA A 119 1.26 -12.30 -6.58
N THR A 120 2.55 -12.51 -6.76
CA THR A 120 3.38 -13.33 -5.87
C THR A 120 4.33 -12.41 -5.11
N LEU A 121 4.30 -12.48 -3.77
CA LEU A 121 5.25 -11.82 -2.88
C LEU A 121 6.30 -12.82 -2.42
N THR A 122 7.57 -12.49 -2.52
CA THR A 122 8.67 -13.23 -1.91
C THR A 122 9.34 -12.35 -0.87
N LEU A 123 9.38 -12.81 0.38
CA LEU A 123 10.07 -12.15 1.49
C LEU A 123 11.58 -12.44 1.46
N ARG A 124 12.35 -11.66 2.22
CA ARG A 124 13.81 -11.86 2.36
C ARG A 124 14.20 -13.21 2.96
N ASP A 125 13.35 -13.81 3.77
CA ASP A 125 13.57 -15.14 4.37
C ASP A 125 13.25 -16.29 3.40
N GLY A 126 12.86 -15.98 2.16
CA GLY A 126 12.49 -16.95 1.12
C GLY A 126 11.01 -17.36 1.14
N THR A 127 10.25 -16.96 2.17
CA THR A 127 8.82 -17.25 2.24
C THR A 127 8.10 -16.59 1.07
N THR A 128 7.20 -17.33 0.43
CA THR A 128 6.46 -16.85 -0.75
C THR A 128 4.95 -16.98 -0.53
N PHE A 129 4.20 -15.95 -0.94
CA PHE A 129 2.75 -15.89 -0.84
C PHE A 129 2.13 -15.50 -2.18
N ASP A 130 1.07 -16.20 -2.58
CA ASP A 130 0.16 -15.73 -3.61
C ASP A 130 -0.92 -14.85 -2.99
N VAL A 131 -1.07 -13.65 -3.53
CA VAL A 131 -1.94 -12.59 -3.00
C VAL A 131 -2.71 -11.91 -4.14
N HIS A 132 -3.64 -11.05 -3.78
CA HIS A 132 -4.11 -9.98 -4.66
C HIS A 132 -3.68 -8.65 -4.09
N LEU A 133 -3.05 -7.79 -4.90
CA LEU A 133 -2.73 -6.43 -4.53
C LEU A 133 -3.94 -5.53 -4.82
N PRO A 134 -4.45 -4.77 -3.84
CA PRO A 134 -5.37 -3.70 -4.15
C PRO A 134 -4.60 -2.59 -4.90
N LEU A 135 -5.02 -2.30 -6.13
CA LEU A 135 -4.41 -1.26 -6.97
C LEU A 135 -5.08 0.10 -6.82
N VAL A 136 -6.10 0.21 -5.97
CA VAL A 136 -6.76 1.47 -5.61
C VAL A 136 -6.71 1.71 -4.12
N TYR A 137 -6.64 2.98 -3.73
CA TYR A 137 -6.70 3.40 -2.34
C TYR A 137 -8.05 3.01 -1.67
N PRO A 138 -8.07 2.83 -0.35
CA PRO A 138 -9.31 2.50 0.35
C PRO A 138 -10.39 3.56 0.13
N ALA A 139 -11.61 3.10 -0.15
CA ALA A 139 -12.78 3.94 -0.39
C ALA A 139 -12.76 4.81 -1.67
N SER A 140 -11.84 4.56 -2.62
CA SER A 140 -11.85 5.24 -3.93
C SER A 140 -13.15 5.06 -4.72
N TYR A 141 -13.90 3.99 -4.48
CA TYR A 141 -15.23 3.76 -5.08
C TYR A 141 -16.28 4.83 -4.74
N ARG A 142 -16.00 5.72 -3.78
CA ARG A 142 -16.87 6.83 -3.38
C ARG A 142 -16.54 8.13 -4.11
N ALA A 143 -15.43 8.16 -4.84
CA ALA A 143 -15.09 9.26 -5.73
C ALA A 143 -15.78 9.09 -7.09
N ASP A 144 -15.74 10.12 -7.91
CA ASP A 144 -16.37 10.11 -9.23
C ASP A 144 -15.39 9.68 -10.33
N GLY A 145 -15.93 9.10 -11.41
CA GLY A 145 -15.25 8.90 -12.69
C GLY A 145 -13.93 8.13 -12.61
N THR A 146 -12.87 8.78 -13.04
CA THR A 146 -11.52 8.22 -13.27
C THR A 146 -10.89 7.64 -11.99
N PHE A 147 -11.13 8.26 -10.83
CA PHE A 147 -10.57 7.82 -9.55
C PHE A 147 -11.24 6.53 -9.05
N ALA A 148 -12.56 6.39 -9.19
CA ALA A 148 -13.24 5.15 -8.79
C ALA A 148 -12.78 3.93 -9.62
N LEU A 149 -12.37 4.18 -10.87
CA LEU A 149 -11.84 3.15 -11.78
C LEU A 149 -10.35 2.89 -11.60
N GLY A 150 -9.64 3.68 -10.77
CA GLY A 150 -8.20 3.52 -10.58
C GLY A 150 -7.36 3.91 -11.80
N LEU A 151 -7.84 4.87 -12.60
CA LEU A 151 -7.13 5.35 -13.78
C LEU A 151 -6.23 6.55 -13.47
N GLU A 152 -6.58 7.33 -12.44
CA GLU A 152 -5.81 8.47 -11.96
C GLU A 152 -5.70 8.44 -10.45
N THR A 153 -4.77 9.23 -9.90
CA THR A 153 -4.56 9.44 -8.48
C THR A 153 -4.78 10.91 -8.15
N ASP A 154 -5.51 11.18 -7.07
CA ASP A 154 -5.62 12.52 -6.48
C ASP A 154 -5.01 12.53 -5.08
N HIS A 155 -4.33 13.62 -4.75
CA HIS A 155 -3.71 13.84 -3.45
C HIS A 155 -4.63 14.71 -2.61
N VAL A 156 -5.14 14.15 -1.52
CA VAL A 156 -6.05 14.83 -0.59
C VAL A 156 -5.38 15.04 0.76
N CYS A 157 -5.33 16.30 1.21
CA CYS A 157 -4.84 16.67 2.54
C CYS A 157 -5.95 17.35 3.36
N PRO A 158 -6.96 16.58 3.84
CA PRO A 158 -8.06 17.16 4.58
C PRO A 158 -7.68 17.47 6.03
N ASP A 159 -8.25 18.55 6.55
CA ASP A 159 -8.30 18.88 7.98
C ASP A 159 -6.92 18.97 8.68
N ASN A 160 -5.89 19.49 7.98
CA ASN A 160 -4.49 19.50 8.45
C ASN A 160 -3.96 18.11 8.83
N GLY A 161 -4.50 17.06 8.21
CA GLY A 161 -4.07 15.68 8.37
C GLY A 161 -2.83 15.34 7.51
N PRO A 162 -2.36 14.09 7.56
CA PRO A 162 -1.34 13.62 6.65
C PRO A 162 -1.88 13.56 5.22
N THR A 163 -0.99 13.57 4.23
CA THR A 163 -1.35 13.38 2.82
C THR A 163 -1.96 12.00 2.63
N ARG A 164 -3.15 11.96 2.05
CA ARG A 164 -3.83 10.73 1.65
C ARG A 164 -4.06 10.78 0.16
N CYS A 165 -4.33 9.64 -0.42
CA CYS A 165 -4.63 9.56 -1.84
C CYS A 165 -5.98 8.89 -2.09
N VAL A 166 -6.59 9.24 -3.21
CA VAL A 166 -7.81 8.66 -3.76
C VAL A 166 -7.51 8.23 -5.19
N GLY A 167 -8.12 7.15 -5.65
CA GLY A 167 -7.87 6.60 -6.98
C GLY A 167 -6.83 5.49 -7.01
N ALA A 168 -6.03 5.45 -8.08
CA ALA A 168 -4.99 4.47 -8.31
C ALA A 168 -3.88 4.56 -7.25
N LYS A 169 -3.30 3.42 -6.85
CA LYS A 169 -2.12 3.41 -5.98
C LYS A 169 -0.90 3.94 -6.73
N LEU A 170 -0.23 4.90 -6.11
CA LEU A 170 0.92 5.58 -6.67
C LEU A 170 2.15 5.34 -5.80
N LEU A 171 3.26 4.96 -6.43
CA LEU A 171 4.56 4.82 -5.80
C LEU A 171 5.39 6.06 -6.10
N LEU A 172 5.98 6.66 -5.08
CA LEU A 172 7.04 7.67 -5.22
C LEU A 172 8.38 6.94 -5.20
N VAL A 173 9.17 7.14 -6.25
CA VAL A 173 10.39 6.40 -6.56
C VAL A 173 11.54 7.39 -6.70
N GLY A 174 12.54 7.28 -5.83
CA GLY A 174 13.58 8.32 -5.70
C GLY A 174 12.97 9.68 -5.35
N ASP A 175 13.50 10.74 -5.97
CA ASP A 175 13.08 12.13 -5.70
C ASP A 175 12.08 12.69 -6.73
N GLU A 176 11.99 12.11 -7.93
CA GLU A 176 11.27 12.72 -9.06
C GLU A 176 10.25 11.81 -9.75
N ASP A 177 10.33 10.49 -9.57
CA ASP A 177 9.49 9.56 -10.33
C ASP A 177 8.22 9.17 -9.54
N GLU A 178 7.09 9.19 -10.24
CA GLU A 178 5.81 8.66 -9.76
C GLU A 178 5.38 7.52 -10.68
N ILE A 179 5.15 6.34 -10.11
CA ILE A 179 4.81 5.13 -10.87
C ILE A 179 3.52 4.52 -10.32
N PRO A 180 2.44 4.40 -11.12
CA PRO A 180 1.27 3.67 -10.71
C PRO A 180 1.62 2.20 -10.43
N LEU A 181 1.17 1.67 -9.28
CA LEU A 181 1.42 0.27 -8.92
C LEU A 181 0.83 -0.70 -9.96
N SER A 182 -0.22 -0.29 -10.66
CA SER A 182 -0.86 -1.04 -11.75
C SER A 182 0.06 -1.26 -12.96
N GLU A 183 1.06 -0.40 -13.17
CA GLU A 183 1.98 -0.46 -14.31
C GLU A 183 3.23 -1.31 -14.01
N CYS A 184 3.52 -1.55 -12.73
CA CYS A 184 4.65 -2.37 -12.30
C CYS A 184 4.42 -3.85 -12.65
N ARG A 185 5.39 -4.52 -13.27
CA ARG A 185 5.35 -5.99 -13.45
C ARG A 185 6.18 -6.72 -12.41
N LEU A 186 7.33 -6.15 -12.08
CA LEU A 186 8.29 -6.70 -11.15
C LEU A 186 8.94 -5.60 -10.31
N ILE A 187 8.83 -5.74 -8.99
CA ILE A 187 9.57 -4.93 -8.01
C ILE A 187 10.54 -5.84 -7.27
N GLU A 188 11.82 -5.49 -7.24
CA GLU A 188 12.86 -6.20 -6.52
C GLU A 188 13.47 -5.26 -5.48
N VAL A 189 13.51 -5.69 -4.21
CA VAL A 189 14.07 -4.89 -3.11
C VAL A 189 15.40 -5.53 -2.69
N LYS A 190 16.48 -4.73 -2.68
CA LYS A 190 17.86 -5.14 -2.37
C LYS A 190 18.13 -5.13 -0.87
#